data_AF-A0A5K0YLZ7-F1
#
_entry.id   AF-A0A5K0YLZ7-F1
#
_cell.length_a   1.000
_cell.length_b   1.000
_cell.length_c   1.000
_cell.angle_alpha   90.00
_cell.angle_beta   90.00
_cell.angle_gamma   90.00
#
_symmetry.space_group_name_H-M   'P 1'
#
loop_
_entity.id
_entity.type
_entity.pdbx_description
1 polymer ?
#
loop_
_entity_poly.entity_id
_entity_poly.type
_entity_poly.pdbx_seq_one_letter_code
_entity_poly.pdbx_strand_id
1 'polypeptide(L)'
;EIKNEAGEVIAVHEDNNPEHAMWMRRDQSLVAYILSTLSQQVLLSVSDDCTAEELWETLADTFSQISEARIMYLKKEFQNLSKGSTSIMDYLGRIKAVADQLAASGNNISDKEKVQQTLNGLGHDYHAFITALEVLPVLPSFNELQG
;
A
#
# COMPACT_ATOMS: atom_id res chain seq x y z
N GLU A 1 -41.99 22.66 15.83
CA GLU A 1 -43.22 22.09 16.41
C GLU A 1 -44.29 22.07 15.33
N ILE A 2 -44.81 20.89 14.98
CA ILE A 2 -45.97 20.76 14.09
C ILE A 2 -47.12 20.27 14.97
N LYS A 3 -48.15 21.10 15.13
CA LYS A 3 -49.37 20.77 15.86
C LYS A 3 -50.47 20.42 14.87
N ASN A 4 -51.33 19.45 15.21
CA ASN A 4 -52.56 19.19 14.45
C ASN A 4 -53.63 20.26 14.78
N GLU A 5 -54.72 20.28 14.01
CA GLU A 5 -55.81 21.26 14.14
C GLU A 5 -56.56 21.21 15.49
N ALA A 6 -56.29 20.21 16.34
CA ALA A 6 -56.82 20.09 17.70
C ALA A 6 -55.84 20.56 18.81
N GLY A 7 -54.65 21.03 18.44
CA GLY A 7 -53.67 21.57 19.40
C GLY A 7 -52.89 20.52 20.19
N GLU A 8 -52.98 19.24 19.84
CA GLU A 8 -52.20 18.18 20.48
C GLU A 8 -50.79 18.10 19.89
N VAL A 9 -49.81 17.96 20.78
CA VAL A 9 -48.41 17.78 20.42
C VAL A 9 -48.25 16.35 19.88
N ILE A 10 -48.04 16.21 18.58
CA ILE A 10 -47.65 14.92 17.99
C ILE A 10 -46.25 14.64 18.51
N ALA A 11 -46.12 13.72 19.47
CA ALA A 11 -44.84 13.21 19.91
C ALA A 11 -44.12 12.64 18.68
N VAL A 12 -42.99 13.24 18.32
CA VAL A 12 -42.02 12.60 17.45
C VAL A 12 -41.62 11.31 18.15
N HIS A 13 -42.12 10.18 17.66
CA HIS A 13 -41.65 8.87 18.06
C HIS A 13 -40.23 8.75 17.52
N GLU A 14 -39.26 9.20 18.31
CA GLU A 14 -37.87 8.80 18.18
C GLU A 14 -37.85 7.32 18.56
N ASP A 15 -38.10 6.48 17.56
CA ASP A 15 -38.18 5.04 17.70
C ASP A 15 -36.84 4.52 18.22
N ASN A 16 -36.84 4.23 19.51
CA ASN A 16 -35.73 3.71 20.28
C ASN A 16 -35.48 2.27 19.85
N ASN A 17 -34.92 2.07 18.65
CA ASN A 17 -34.69 0.74 18.08
C ASN A 17 -33.63 0.00 18.93
N PRO A 18 -33.99 -1.07 19.67
CA PRO A 18 -33.05 -1.79 20.52
C PRO A 18 -31.94 -2.48 19.71
N GLU A 19 -32.20 -2.81 18.44
CA GLU A 19 -31.18 -3.39 17.55
C GLU A 19 -30.09 -2.38 17.20
N HIS A 20 -30.46 -1.12 16.99
CA HIS A 20 -29.50 -0.04 16.76
C HIS A 20 -28.61 0.19 17.99
N ALA A 21 -29.17 0.16 19.20
CA ALA A 21 -28.40 0.26 20.43
C ALA A 21 -27.42 -0.91 20.61
N MET A 22 -27.82 -2.13 20.24
CA MET A 22 -26.94 -3.30 20.25
C MET A 22 -25.82 -3.19 19.20
N TRP A 23 -26.13 -2.70 18.00
CA TRP A 23 -25.15 -2.44 16.96
C TRP A 23 -24.12 -1.41 17.41
N MET A 24 -24.57 -0.27 17.96
CA MET A 24 -23.69 0.79 18.44
C MET A 24 -22.72 0.29 19.52
N ARG A 25 -23.18 -0.54 20.46
CA ARG A 25 -22.31 -1.13 21.49
C ARG A 25 -21.23 -2.03 20.88
N ARG A 26 -21.56 -2.79 19.83
CA ARG A 26 -20.58 -3.64 19.13
C ARG A 26 -19.59 -2.81 18.35
N ASP A 27 -20.05 -1.79 17.63
CA ASP A 27 -19.22 -0.86 16.89
C ASP A 27 -18.20 -0.17 17.81
N GLN A 28 -18.65 0.39 18.94
CA GLN A 28 -17.76 1.01 19.93
C GLN A 28 -16.74 0.03 20.55
N SER A 29 -17.11 -1.25 20.68
CA SER A 29 -16.17 -2.29 21.12
C SER A 29 -15.08 -2.55 20.08
N LEU A 30 -15.44 -2.50 18.79
CA LEU A 30 -14.49 -2.64 17.68
C LEU A 30 -13.58 -1.41 17.58
N VAL A 31 -14.12 -0.20 17.74
CA VAL A 31 -13.33 1.05 17.82
C VAL A 31 -12.27 0.92 18.92
N ALA A 32 -12.67 0.58 20.15
CA ALA A 32 -11.74 0.42 21.27
C ALA A 32 -10.66 -0.64 20.99
N TYR A 33 -11.03 -1.74 20.34
CA TYR A 33 -10.09 -2.77 19.94
C TYR A 33 -9.08 -2.26 18.90
N ILE A 34 -9.54 -1.60 17.84
CA ILE A 34 -8.66 -1.01 16.81
C ILE A 34 -7.71 -0.01 17.44
N LEU A 35 -8.22 0.95 18.22
CA LEU A 35 -7.41 1.97 18.92
C LEU A 35 -6.34 1.34 19.82
N SER A 36 -6.63 0.21 20.47
CA SER A 36 -5.66 -0.48 21.32
C SER A 36 -4.44 -1.05 20.58
N THR A 37 -4.55 -1.25 19.26
CA THR A 37 -3.46 -1.74 18.41
C THR A 37 -2.59 -0.63 17.82
N LEU A 38 -3.04 0.63 17.91
CA LEU A 38 -2.38 1.77 17.30
C LEU A 38 -1.28 2.34 18.21
N SER A 39 -0.27 2.95 17.58
CA SER A 39 0.74 3.70 18.33
C SER A 39 0.20 5.07 18.78
N GLN A 40 0.81 5.63 19.82
CA GLN A 40 0.39 6.94 20.36
C GLN A 40 0.39 8.06 19.32
N GLN A 41 1.29 7.99 18.33
CA GLN A 41 1.35 8.99 17.26
C GLN A 41 0.13 8.93 16.33
N VAL A 42 -0.39 7.74 16.07
CA VAL A 42 -1.56 7.52 15.20
C VAL A 42 -2.85 7.86 15.95
N LEU A 43 -2.90 7.59 17.25
CA LEU A 43 -4.05 7.96 18.09
C LEU A 43 -4.32 9.48 18.10
N LEU A 44 -3.28 10.31 18.00
CA LEU A 44 -3.42 11.77 17.94
C LEU A 44 -4.05 12.29 16.63
N SER A 45 -4.06 11.47 15.57
CA SER A 45 -4.65 11.79 14.27
C SER A 45 -6.08 11.28 14.09
N VAL A 46 -6.60 10.51 15.05
CA VAL A 46 -7.94 9.91 14.99
C VAL A 46 -8.96 10.81 15.70
N SER A 47 -10.15 10.96 15.11
CA SER A 47 -11.28 11.69 15.71
C SER A 47 -11.95 10.87 16.82
N ASP A 48 -12.38 11.54 17.90
CA ASP A 48 -13.00 10.88 19.05
C ASP A 48 -14.40 10.29 18.75
N ASP A 49 -15.09 10.81 17.72
CA ASP A 49 -16.45 10.42 17.34
C ASP A 49 -16.49 9.78 15.93
N CYS A 50 -15.95 8.56 15.80
CA CYS A 50 -16.03 7.78 14.56
C CYS A 50 -16.53 6.36 14.81
N THR A 51 -17.23 5.80 13.82
CA THR A 51 -17.59 4.38 13.78
C THR A 51 -16.35 3.52 13.49
N ALA A 52 -16.43 2.21 13.75
CA ALA A 52 -15.32 1.31 13.45
C ALA A 52 -14.99 1.28 11.94
N GLU A 53 -16.00 1.46 11.08
CA GLU A 53 -15.85 1.55 9.63
C GLU A 53 -15.08 2.81 9.23
N GLU A 54 -15.53 4.00 9.66
CA GLU A 54 -14.87 5.27 9.35
C GLU A 54 -13.43 5.32 9.88
N LEU A 55 -13.19 4.77 11.08
CA LEU A 55 -11.86 4.64 11.65
C LEU A 55 -10.96 3.76 10.77
N TRP A 56 -11.48 2.61 10.35
CA TRP A 56 -10.74 1.68 9.51
C TRP A 56 -10.44 2.27 8.14
N GLU A 57 -11.39 2.97 7.52
CA GLU A 57 -11.18 3.68 6.25
C GLU A 57 -10.12 4.77 6.39
N THR A 58 -10.17 5.57 7.45
CA THR A 58 -9.17 6.61 7.70
C THR A 58 -7.76 6.03 7.86
N LEU A 59 -7.64 4.92 8.60
CA LEU A 59 -6.37 4.20 8.73
C LEU A 59 -5.93 3.61 7.39
N ALA A 60 -6.84 2.98 6.66
CA ALA A 60 -6.55 2.43 5.34
C ALA A 60 -6.07 3.54 4.40
N ASP A 61 -6.70 4.71 4.34
CA ASP A 61 -6.26 5.82 3.50
C ASP A 61 -4.90 6.39 3.94
N THR A 62 -4.70 6.55 5.25
CA THR A 62 -3.45 7.08 5.81
C THR A 62 -2.26 6.15 5.55
N PHE A 63 -2.49 4.83 5.63
CA PHE A 63 -1.42 3.82 5.54
C PHE A 63 -1.39 3.04 4.22
N SER A 64 -2.39 3.18 3.35
CA SER A 64 -2.38 2.59 2.00
C SER A 64 -1.49 3.37 1.04
N GLN A 65 -1.33 4.67 1.28
CA GLN A 65 -0.46 5.48 0.47
C GLN A 65 1.00 5.21 0.82
N ILE A 66 1.70 4.53 -0.09
CA ILE A 66 3.14 4.67 -0.17
C ILE A 66 3.40 6.15 -0.47
N SER A 67 3.87 6.89 0.54
CA SER A 67 4.13 8.32 0.38
C SER A 67 5.02 8.58 -0.84
N GLU A 68 4.87 9.74 -1.48
CA GLU A 68 5.76 10.15 -2.59
C GLU A 68 7.25 10.04 -2.21
N ALA A 69 7.58 10.31 -0.95
CA ALA A 69 8.93 10.11 -0.40
C ALA A 69 9.37 8.63 -0.44
N ARG A 70 8.47 7.69 -0.12
CA ARG A 70 8.74 6.26 -0.19
C ARG A 70 8.80 5.76 -1.63
N ILE A 71 7.96 6.26 -2.53
CA ILE A 71 8.06 5.98 -3.97
C ILE A 71 9.43 6.44 -4.49
N MET A 72 9.85 7.66 -4.15
CA MET A 72 11.16 8.21 -4.55
C MET A 72 12.31 7.37 -3.96
N TYR A 73 12.18 6.94 -2.71
CA TYR A 73 13.14 6.03 -2.08
C TYR A 73 13.23 4.71 -2.84
N LEU A 74 12.11 4.06 -3.17
CA LEU A 74 12.09 2.79 -3.90
C LEU A 74 12.65 2.93 -5.32
N LYS A 75 12.36 4.04 -6.02
CA LYS A 75 12.98 4.33 -7.33
C LYS A 75 14.49 4.47 -7.20
N LYS A 76 14.97 5.17 -6.16
CA LYS A 76 16.40 5.31 -5.89
C LYS A 76 17.03 3.96 -5.51
N GLU A 77 16.35 3.15 -4.70
CA GLU A 77 16.80 1.81 -4.34
C GLU A 77 16.94 0.95 -5.59
N PHE A 78 15.91 0.90 -6.43
CA PHE A 78 15.91 0.18 -7.70
C PHE A 78 17.14 0.52 -8.56
N GLN A 79 17.42 1.80 -8.77
CA GLN A 79 18.56 2.26 -9.59
C GLN A 79 19.92 1.93 -8.97
N ASN A 80 20.00 1.80 -7.65
CA ASN A 80 21.24 1.48 -6.93
C ASN A 80 21.42 -0.02 -6.66
N LEU A 81 20.45 -0.87 -7.05
CA LEU A 81 20.57 -2.31 -6.89
C LEU A 81 21.76 -2.82 -7.69
N SER A 82 22.61 -3.60 -7.02
CA SER A 82 23.70 -4.35 -7.63
C SER A 82 23.75 -5.76 -7.06
N LYS A 83 24.28 -6.70 -7.86
CA LYS A 83 24.52 -8.07 -7.43
C LYS A 83 25.49 -8.09 -6.26
N GLY A 84 26.59 -7.33 -6.35
CA GLY A 84 27.66 -7.37 -5.36
C GLY A 84 28.15 -8.80 -5.12
N SER A 85 28.26 -9.19 -3.85
CA SER A 85 28.64 -10.55 -3.41
C SER A 85 27.49 -11.56 -3.39
N THR A 86 26.25 -11.15 -3.69
CA THR A 86 25.08 -12.05 -3.68
C THR A 86 25.00 -12.92 -4.93
N SER A 87 24.17 -13.97 -4.89
CA SER A 87 23.91 -14.78 -6.08
C SER A 87 23.10 -14.00 -7.13
N ILE A 88 23.13 -14.44 -8.39
CA ILE A 88 22.32 -13.83 -9.46
C ILE A 88 20.83 -13.96 -9.14
N MET A 89 20.38 -15.11 -8.62
CA MET A 89 18.97 -15.32 -8.28
C MET A 89 18.51 -14.39 -7.17
N ASP A 90 19.32 -14.21 -6.11
CA ASP A 90 18.98 -13.27 -5.03
C ASP A 90 18.92 -11.83 -5.54
N TYR A 91 19.83 -11.48 -6.46
CA TYR A 91 19.83 -10.18 -7.10
C TYR A 91 18.58 -9.94 -7.94
N LEU A 92 18.21 -10.86 -8.81
CA LEU A 92 16.98 -10.79 -9.61
C LEU A 92 15.73 -10.78 -8.72
N GLY A 93 15.73 -11.56 -7.64
CA GLY A 93 14.65 -11.55 -6.65
C GLY A 93 14.46 -10.17 -6.00
N ARG A 94 15.56 -9.48 -5.67
CA ARG A 94 15.51 -8.11 -5.13
C ARG A 94 14.97 -7.10 -6.15
N ILE A 95 15.39 -7.19 -7.41
CA ILE A 95 14.84 -6.33 -8.49
C ILE A 95 13.32 -6.53 -8.59
N LYS A 96 12.87 -7.78 -8.63
CA LYS A 96 11.44 -8.11 -8.69
C LYS A 96 10.69 -7.55 -7.49
N ALA A 97 11.21 -7.76 -6.27
CA ALA A 97 10.57 -7.30 -5.04
C ALA A 97 10.38 -5.78 -5.00
N VAL A 98 11.40 -5.00 -5.41
CA VAL A 98 11.28 -3.53 -5.46
C VAL A 98 10.31 -3.10 -6.56
N ALA A 99 10.33 -3.77 -7.72
CA ALA A 99 9.39 -3.47 -8.80
C ALA A 99 7.94 -3.78 -8.43
N ASP A 100 7.69 -4.87 -7.70
CA ASP A 100 6.36 -5.25 -7.23
C ASP A 100 5.84 -4.25 -6.18
N GLN A 101 6.71 -3.76 -5.28
CA GLN A 101 6.35 -2.69 -4.33
C GLN A 101 5.95 -1.39 -5.04
N LEU A 102 6.67 -1.01 -6.10
CA LEU A 102 6.35 0.17 -6.89
C LEU A 102 5.05 -0.02 -7.69
N ALA A 103 4.82 -1.23 -8.24
CA ALA A 103 3.59 -1.58 -8.94
C ALA A 103 2.35 -1.50 -8.02
N ALA A 104 2.48 -1.90 -6.75
CA ALA A 104 1.41 -1.78 -5.76
C ALA A 104 0.95 -0.33 -5.52
N SER A 105 1.78 0.66 -5.84
CA SER A 105 1.45 2.10 -5.78
C SER A 105 1.15 2.71 -7.14
N GLY A 106 0.84 1.88 -8.15
CA GLY A 106 0.59 2.33 -9.53
C GLY A 106 1.83 2.80 -10.29
N ASN A 107 3.02 2.72 -9.70
CA ASN A 107 4.29 3.13 -10.29
C ASN A 107 4.97 1.94 -10.98
N ASN A 108 4.38 1.44 -12.07
CA ASN A 108 4.88 0.27 -12.76
C ASN A 108 6.25 0.53 -13.41
N ILE A 109 7.23 -0.35 -13.12
CA ILE A 109 8.51 -0.39 -13.84
C ILE A 109 8.35 -1.27 -15.08
N SER A 110 8.74 -0.74 -16.25
CA SER A 110 8.69 -1.50 -17.50
C SER A 110 9.67 -2.68 -17.49
N ASP A 111 9.37 -3.70 -18.29
CA ASP A 111 10.25 -4.87 -18.41
C ASP A 111 11.66 -4.48 -18.88
N LYS A 112 11.74 -3.54 -19.85
CA LYS A 112 13.00 -2.97 -20.35
C LYS A 112 13.83 -2.33 -19.23
N GLU A 113 13.20 -1.58 -18.33
CA GLU A 113 13.91 -0.96 -17.20
C GLU A 113 14.45 -2.01 -16.21
N LYS A 114 13.70 -3.09 -15.95
CA LYS A 114 14.16 -4.21 -15.12
C LYS A 114 15.36 -4.90 -15.73
N VAL A 115 15.34 -5.16 -17.04
CA VAL A 115 16.45 -5.76 -17.79
C VAL A 115 17.66 -4.84 -17.74
N GLN A 116 17.50 -3.55 -18.05
CA GLN A 116 18.61 -2.59 -18.01
C GLN A 116 19.25 -2.51 -16.62
N GLN A 117 18.44 -2.42 -15.56
CA GLN A 117 18.95 -2.40 -14.19
C GLN A 117 19.70 -3.69 -13.86
N THR A 118 19.18 -4.83 -14.30
CA THR A 118 19.84 -6.12 -14.13
C THR A 118 21.26 -6.08 -14.70
N LEU A 119 21.39 -5.71 -15.98
CA LEU A 119 22.68 -5.65 -16.66
C LEU A 119 23.66 -4.68 -16.00
N ASN A 120 23.18 -3.49 -15.60
CA ASN A 120 24.00 -2.48 -14.94
C ASN A 120 24.59 -2.98 -13.60
N GLY A 121 23.85 -3.80 -12.86
CA GLY A 121 24.25 -4.26 -11.53
C GLY A 121 24.95 -5.62 -11.46
N LEU A 122 25.13 -6.34 -12.58
CA LEU A 122 25.81 -7.64 -12.59
C LEU A 122 27.32 -7.53 -12.28
N GLY A 123 27.94 -6.39 -12.60
CA GLY A 123 29.36 -6.14 -12.38
C GLY A 123 30.28 -6.68 -13.49
N HIS A 124 31.58 -6.45 -13.33
CA HIS A 124 32.59 -6.69 -14.37
C HIS A 124 32.78 -8.15 -14.78
N ASP A 125 32.52 -9.10 -13.88
CA ASP A 125 32.62 -10.55 -14.15
C ASP A 125 31.68 -11.01 -15.28
N TYR A 126 30.61 -10.25 -15.53
CA TYR A 126 29.59 -10.54 -16.54
C TYR A 126 29.73 -9.67 -17.80
N HIS A 127 30.82 -8.92 -17.97
CA HIS A 127 30.97 -8.00 -19.11
C HIS A 127 30.84 -8.70 -20.46
N ALA A 128 31.42 -9.90 -20.62
CA ALA A 128 31.30 -10.65 -21.88
C ALA A 128 29.85 -11.03 -22.20
N PHE A 129 29.06 -11.35 -21.17
CA PHE A 129 27.63 -11.63 -21.29
C PHE A 129 26.83 -10.37 -21.63
N ILE A 130 27.11 -9.25 -20.96
CA ILE A 130 26.49 -7.94 -21.23
C ILE A 130 26.75 -7.51 -22.67
N THR A 131 28.00 -7.58 -23.14
CA THR A 131 28.36 -7.22 -24.52
C THR A 131 27.68 -8.12 -25.54
N ALA A 132 27.54 -9.43 -25.26
CA ALA A 132 26.81 -10.33 -26.15
C ALA A 132 25.31 -9.96 -26.26
N LEU A 133 24.71 -9.53 -25.15
CA LEU A 133 23.31 -9.08 -25.08
C LEU A 133 23.08 -7.75 -25.80
N GLU A 134 24.02 -6.80 -25.73
CA GLU A 134 23.92 -5.50 -26.42
C GLU A 134 23.88 -5.63 -27.95
N VAL A 135 24.38 -6.75 -28.50
CA VAL A 135 24.41 -7.02 -29.94
C VAL A 135 23.10 -7.68 -30.42
N LEU A 136 22.24 -8.14 -29.50
CA LEU A 136 20.97 -8.76 -29.87
C LEU A 136 19.96 -7.71 -30.37
N PRO A 137 19.19 -8.03 -31.44
CA PRO A 137 18.19 -7.12 -31.99
C PRO A 137 17.02 -6.89 -31.03
N VAL A 138 16.75 -7.83 -30.12
CA VAL A 138 15.74 -7.74 -29.07
C VAL A 138 16.34 -8.29 -27.79
N LEU A 139 16.25 -7.50 -26.71
CA LEU A 139 16.68 -7.94 -25.39
C LEU A 139 15.69 -8.96 -24.81
N PRO A 140 16.17 -10.00 -24.10
CA PRO A 140 15.29 -10.92 -23.39
C PRO A 140 14.49 -10.17 -22.32
N SER A 141 13.31 -10.69 -22.04
CA SER A 141 12.46 -10.19 -20.97
C SER A 141 13.06 -10.49 -19.60
N PHE A 142 12.61 -9.76 -18.58
CA PHE A 142 13.10 -9.99 -17.22
C PHE A 142 12.80 -11.42 -16.73
N ASN A 143 11.68 -12.01 -17.13
CA ASN A 143 11.34 -13.39 -16.76
C ASN A 143 12.30 -14.41 -17.41
N GLU A 144 12.76 -14.16 -18.64
CA GLU A 144 13.74 -15.02 -19.32
C GLU A 144 15.13 -14.95 -18.64
N LEU A 145 15.44 -13.88 -17.91
CA LEU A 145 16.65 -13.80 -17.09
C LEU A 145 16.53 -14.58 -15.77
N GLN A 146 15.31 -14.86 -15.30
CA GLN A 146 15.05 -15.62 -14.07
C GLN A 146 14.92 -17.13 -14.30
N GLY A 147 14.62 -17.55 -15.53
CA GLY A 147 14.41 -18.95 -15.92
C GLY A 147 15.67 -19.67 -16.37
#